data_AF-A0A401I8S3-F1
#
_entry.id   AF-A0A401I8S3-F1
#
_cell.length_a   1.000
_cell.length_b   1.000
_cell.length_c   1.000
_cell.angle_alpha   90.00
_cell.angle_beta   90.00
_cell.angle_gamma   90.00
#
_symmetry.space_group_name_H-M   'P 1'
#
loop_
_entity.id
_entity.type
_entity.pdbx_description
1 polymer ?
#
loop_
_entity_poly.entity_id
_entity_poly.type
_entity_poly.pdbx_seq_one_letter_code
_entity_poly.pdbx_strand_id
1 'polypeptide(L)'
;MQLQVDTKGNHPNRLRQLSKIGSRYEPHSFRRFNDPKKYAILVAYLLELIQDLTDMAFEIHDRQIMILLSKGRKAQEELQKQNGKSINEKVVHFADLGAALIKARSEGTDPFVALDAVMPWDQIVASVEEANRLARPVDYDYYLAKGALFFTACSAIYRCCCDTHCK
;
A
#
# COMPACT_ATOMS: atom_id res chain seq x y z
N MET A 1 -21.08 13.87 -25.71
CA MET A 1 -21.42 13.22 -27.00
C MET A 1 -21.30 11.72 -26.77
N GLN A 2 -22.42 10.99 -26.60
CA GLN A 2 -22.41 9.54 -26.38
C GLN A 2 -22.49 8.86 -27.75
N LEU A 3 -21.38 8.26 -28.18
CA LEU A 3 -21.31 7.52 -29.44
C LEU A 3 -21.76 6.08 -29.13
N GLN A 4 -23.02 5.76 -29.42
CA GLN A 4 -23.53 4.40 -29.26
C GLN A 4 -23.14 3.56 -30.47
N VAL A 5 -22.13 2.72 -30.30
CA VAL A 5 -21.64 1.79 -31.33
C VAL A 5 -21.98 0.38 -30.90
N ASP A 6 -22.89 -0.28 -31.62
CA ASP A 6 -23.18 -1.69 -31.41
C ASP A 6 -22.22 -2.56 -32.23
N THR A 7 -21.33 -3.27 -31.55
CA THR A 7 -20.39 -4.22 -32.15
C THR A 7 -20.78 -5.69 -31.95
N LYS A 8 -21.89 -5.98 -31.26
CA LYS A 8 -22.25 -7.34 -30.81
C LYS A 8 -22.50 -8.31 -31.96
N GLY A 9 -22.97 -7.82 -33.11
CA GLY A 9 -23.19 -8.63 -34.31
C GLY A 9 -21.94 -8.90 -35.15
N ASN A 10 -20.81 -8.27 -34.83
CA ASN A 10 -19.59 -8.36 -35.62
C ASN A 10 -18.55 -9.29 -34.97
N HIS A 11 -17.94 -10.16 -35.78
CA HIS A 11 -16.90 -11.05 -35.28
C HIS A 11 -15.69 -10.25 -34.76
N PRO A 12 -15.18 -10.52 -33.54
CA PRO A 12 -14.13 -9.71 -32.89
C PRO A 12 -12.84 -9.60 -33.73
N ASN A 13 -12.41 -10.70 -34.36
CA ASN A 13 -11.23 -10.66 -35.24
C ASN A 13 -11.39 -9.71 -36.43
N ARG A 14 -12.60 -9.51 -36.95
CA ARG A 14 -12.84 -8.58 -38.07
C ARG A 14 -12.71 -7.13 -37.61
N LEU A 15 -13.17 -6.82 -36.40
CA LEU A 15 -13.00 -5.51 -35.78
C LEU A 15 -11.53 -5.19 -35.54
N ARG A 16 -10.76 -6.15 -34.99
CA ARG A 16 -9.30 -6.03 -34.82
C ARG A 16 -8.57 -5.82 -36.16
N GLN A 17 -8.99 -6.51 -37.22
CA GLN A 17 -8.41 -6.28 -38.56
C GLN A 17 -8.65 -4.84 -39.03
N LEU A 18 -9.87 -4.32 -38.88
CA LEU A 18 -10.21 -2.94 -39.27
C LEU A 18 -9.42 -1.91 -38.46
N SER A 19 -9.29 -2.12 -37.16
CA SER A 19 -8.49 -1.26 -36.30
C SER A 19 -7.00 -1.28 -36.66
N LYS A 20 -6.42 -2.46 -36.94
CA LYS A 20 -5.04 -2.58 -37.46
C LYS A 20 -4.84 -1.88 -38.79
N ILE A 21 -5.88 -1.82 -39.63
CA ILE A 21 -5.86 -1.03 -40.85
C ILE A 21 -5.86 0.46 -40.49
N GLY A 22 -6.71 0.87 -39.55
CA GLY A 22 -6.79 2.24 -39.05
C GLY A 22 -5.48 2.76 -38.47
N SER A 23 -4.78 1.94 -37.69
CA SER A 23 -3.50 2.32 -37.06
C SER A 23 -2.34 2.48 -38.05
N ARG A 24 -2.43 1.86 -39.23
CA ARG A 24 -1.39 1.96 -40.28
C ARG A 24 -1.56 3.17 -41.18
N TYR A 25 -2.77 3.72 -41.30
CA TYR A 25 -3.03 4.83 -42.20
C TYR A 25 -2.73 6.17 -41.53
N GLU A 26 -2.10 7.08 -42.28
CA GLU A 26 -1.97 8.47 -41.86
C GLU A 26 -3.32 9.20 -41.94
N PRO A 27 -3.59 10.17 -41.05
CA PRO A 27 -4.88 10.88 -40.99
C PRO A 27 -5.35 11.48 -42.32
N HIS A 28 -4.43 11.97 -43.16
CA HIS A 28 -4.77 12.55 -44.46
C HIS A 28 -5.19 11.51 -45.51
N SER A 29 -4.75 10.24 -45.36
CA SER A 29 -5.07 9.17 -46.29
C SER A 29 -6.56 8.80 -46.25
N PHE A 30 -7.22 9.06 -45.12
CA PHE A 30 -8.64 8.82 -44.95
C PHE A 30 -9.55 9.70 -45.82
N ARG A 31 -9.02 10.79 -46.40
CA ARG A 31 -9.77 11.65 -47.33
C ARG A 31 -10.16 10.93 -48.63
N ARG A 32 -9.47 9.85 -48.97
CA ARG A 32 -9.69 9.07 -50.20
C ARG A 32 -10.76 7.98 -50.05
N PHE A 33 -11.21 7.71 -48.82
CA PHE A 33 -12.21 6.68 -48.56
C PHE A 33 -13.62 7.26 -48.54
N ASN A 34 -14.59 6.45 -48.96
CA ASN A 34 -16.00 6.75 -48.78
C ASN A 34 -16.32 6.84 -47.28
N ASP A 35 -17.25 7.74 -46.93
CA ASP A 35 -17.63 8.03 -45.55
C ASP A 35 -17.96 6.77 -44.72
N PRO A 36 -18.75 5.78 -45.19
CA PRO A 36 -19.05 4.58 -44.40
C PRO A 36 -17.80 3.76 -44.05
N LYS A 37 -16.89 3.60 -45.02
CA LYS A 37 -15.64 2.85 -44.84
C LYS A 37 -14.70 3.60 -43.89
N LYS A 38 -14.61 4.92 -44.06
CA LYS A 38 -13.82 5.81 -43.22
C LYS A 38 -14.27 5.73 -41.76
N TYR A 39 -15.56 5.93 -41.50
CA TYR A 39 -16.10 5.89 -40.13
C TYR A 39 -15.98 4.49 -39.51
N ALA A 40 -16.23 3.42 -40.27
CA ALA A 40 -16.07 2.06 -39.75
C ALA A 40 -14.64 1.76 -39.27
N ILE A 41 -13.62 2.17 -40.04
CA ILE A 41 -12.21 1.97 -39.67
C ILE A 41 -11.84 2.83 -38.45
N LEU A 42 -12.23 4.11 -38.45
CA LEU A 42 -11.91 5.03 -37.35
C LEU A 42 -12.58 4.62 -36.04
N VAL A 43 -13.84 4.20 -36.09
CA VAL A 43 -14.57 3.71 -34.90
C VAL A 43 -13.96 2.42 -34.38
N ALA A 44 -13.64 1.46 -35.26
CA ALA A 44 -12.97 0.23 -34.84
C ALA A 44 -11.61 0.51 -34.18
N TYR A 45 -10.82 1.42 -34.76
CA TYR A 45 -9.53 1.84 -34.19
C TYR A 45 -9.69 2.54 -32.84
N LEU A 46 -10.65 3.45 -32.71
CA LEU A 46 -10.90 4.16 -31.46
C LEU A 46 -11.32 3.20 -30.34
N LEU A 47 -12.13 2.19 -30.64
CA LEU A 47 -12.54 1.18 -29.67
C LEU A 47 -11.37 0.32 -29.18
N GLU A 48 -10.48 -0.14 -30.08
CA GLU A 48 -9.28 -0.88 -29.68
C GLU A 48 -8.33 0.02 -28.88
N LEU A 49 -8.14 1.27 -29.29
CA LEU A 49 -7.30 2.22 -28.57
C LEU A 49 -7.82 2.50 -27.14
N ILE A 50 -9.14 2.62 -26.95
CA ILE A 50 -9.73 2.79 -25.62
C ILE A 50 -9.46 1.55 -24.75
N GLN A 51 -9.59 0.34 -25.33
CA GLN A 51 -9.28 -0.90 -24.62
C GLN A 51 -7.81 -0.95 -24.21
N ASP A 52 -6.89 -0.73 -25.15
CA ASP A 52 -5.45 -0.74 -24.91
C ASP A 52 -5.02 0.29 -23.84
N LEU A 53 -5.57 1.50 -23.89
CA LEU A 53 -5.27 2.54 -22.90
C LEU A 53 -5.85 2.19 -21.52
N THR A 54 -7.01 1.54 -21.48
CA THR A 54 -7.63 1.10 -20.23
C THR A 54 -6.80 -0.01 -19.58
N ASP A 55 -6.38 -1.00 -20.36
CA ASP A 55 -5.51 -2.09 -19.89
C ASP A 55 -4.17 -1.54 -19.40
N MET A 56 -3.56 -0.61 -20.15
CA MET A 56 -2.31 0.05 -19.75
C MET A 56 -2.47 0.86 -18.46
N ALA A 57 -3.61 1.55 -18.27
CA ALA A 57 -3.89 2.28 -17.03
C ALA A 57 -3.95 1.34 -15.82
N PHE A 58 -4.59 0.17 -15.95
CA PHE A 58 -4.60 -0.85 -14.90
C PHE A 58 -3.21 -1.42 -14.62
N GLU A 59 -2.43 -1.74 -15.65
CA GLU A 59 -1.06 -2.24 -15.47
C GLU A 59 -0.17 -1.24 -14.72
N ILE A 60 -0.24 0.04 -15.08
CA ILE A 60 0.50 1.10 -14.40
C ILE A 60 0.04 1.21 -12.95
N HIS A 61 -1.27 1.24 -12.72
CA HIS A 61 -1.85 1.32 -11.38
C HIS A 61 -1.36 0.16 -10.49
N ASP A 62 -1.47 -1.08 -10.96
CA ASP A 62 -1.09 -2.27 -10.20
C ASP A 62 0.40 -2.27 -9.89
N ARG A 63 1.23 -1.87 -10.85
CA ARG A 63 2.67 -1.70 -10.63
C ARG A 63 2.96 -0.65 -9.56
N GLN A 64 2.30 0.49 -9.59
CA GLN A 64 2.49 1.54 -8.57
C GLN A 64 2.05 1.08 -7.18
N ILE A 65 0.89 0.40 -7.08
CA ILE A 65 0.42 -0.20 -5.82
C ILE A 65 1.46 -1.17 -5.27
N MET A 66 1.96 -2.10 -6.08
CA MET A 66 2.94 -3.10 -5.64
C MET A 66 4.23 -2.45 -5.14
N ILE A 67 4.71 -1.40 -5.83
CA ILE A 67 5.91 -0.66 -5.42
C ILE A 67 5.67 0.05 -4.07
N LEU A 68 4.54 0.73 -3.90
CA LEU A 68 4.21 1.43 -2.66
C LEU A 68 4.07 0.46 -1.49
N LEU A 69 3.38 -0.66 -1.70
CA LEU A 69 3.23 -1.72 -0.69
C LEU A 69 4.58 -2.33 -0.28
N SER A 70 5.45 -2.59 -1.25
CA SER A 70 6.79 -3.13 -0.97
C SER A 70 7.64 -2.13 -0.18
N LYS A 71 7.61 -0.84 -0.55
CA LYS A 71 8.32 0.23 0.19
C LYS A 71 7.79 0.37 1.61
N GLY A 72 6.47 0.39 1.78
CA GLY A 72 5.83 0.45 3.10
C GLY A 72 6.21 -0.74 3.98
N ARG A 73 6.22 -1.96 3.42
CA ARG A 73 6.64 -3.17 4.13
C ARG A 73 8.09 -3.09 4.57
N LYS A 74 9.01 -2.69 3.68
CA LYS A 74 10.44 -2.54 4.01
C LYS A 74 10.68 -1.49 5.10
N ALA A 75 10.04 -0.32 4.99
CA ALA A 75 10.16 0.73 6.00
C ALA A 75 9.62 0.27 7.36
N GLN A 76 8.52 -0.48 7.35
CA GLN A 76 7.94 -1.05 8.56
C GLN A 76 8.83 -2.14 9.18
N GLU A 77 9.40 -3.04 8.38
CA GLU A 77 10.37 -4.04 8.86
C GLU A 77 11.59 -3.38 9.48
N GLU A 78 12.10 -2.30 8.88
CA GLU A 78 13.24 -1.56 9.42
C GLU A 78 12.91 -0.87 10.74
N LEU A 79 11.76 -0.18 10.81
CA LEU A 79 11.27 0.41 12.06
C LEU A 79 11.07 -0.65 13.15
N GLN A 80 10.60 -1.84 12.79
CA GLN A 80 10.41 -2.94 13.72
C GLN A 80 11.74 -3.50 14.23
N LYS A 81 12.78 -3.58 13.39
CA LYS A 81 14.12 -3.98 13.82
C LYS A 81 14.72 -2.95 14.79
N GLN A 82 14.60 -1.67 14.49
CA GLN A 82 15.10 -0.58 15.33
C GLN A 82 14.40 -0.56 16.69
N ASN A 83 13.05 -0.60 16.67
CA ASN A 83 12.26 -0.70 17.89
C ASN A 83 12.54 -2.00 18.66
N GLY A 84 12.71 -3.12 17.96
CA GLY A 84 13.01 -4.41 18.59
C GLY A 84 14.33 -4.40 19.37
N LYS A 85 15.36 -3.72 18.85
CA LYS A 85 16.63 -3.53 19.56
C LYS A 85 16.43 -2.70 20.84
N SER A 86 15.76 -1.56 20.74
CA SER A 86 15.49 -0.68 21.88
C SER A 86 14.62 -1.38 22.94
N ILE A 87 13.57 -2.10 22.53
CA ILE A 87 12.74 -2.90 23.43
C ILE A 87 13.58 -3.95 24.14
N ASN A 88 14.44 -4.68 23.42
CA ASN A 88 15.29 -5.70 24.04
C ASN A 88 16.26 -5.10 25.06
N GLU A 89 16.89 -3.96 24.75
CA GLU A 89 17.73 -3.22 25.70
C GLU A 89 16.97 -2.89 26.99
N LYS A 90 15.75 -2.35 26.87
CA LYS A 90 14.92 -2.03 28.04
C LYS A 90 14.48 -3.27 28.82
N VAL A 91 14.11 -4.36 28.16
CA VAL A 91 13.73 -5.62 28.81
C VAL A 91 14.89 -6.19 29.62
N VAL A 92 16.12 -6.15 29.09
CA VAL A 92 17.32 -6.57 29.83
C VAL A 92 17.52 -5.69 31.07
N HIS A 93 17.44 -4.37 30.92
CA HIS A 93 17.55 -3.46 32.08
C HIS A 93 16.50 -3.73 33.16
N PHE A 94 15.24 -3.99 32.79
CA PHE A 94 14.21 -4.34 33.76
C PHE A 94 14.42 -5.72 34.40
N ALA A 95 14.97 -6.68 33.66
CA ALA A 95 15.33 -7.98 34.22
C ALA A 95 16.46 -7.84 35.27
N ASP A 96 17.47 -7.01 34.98
CA ASP A 96 18.59 -6.73 35.90
C ASP A 96 18.11 -6.01 37.17
N LEU A 97 17.26 -4.99 37.03
CA LEU A 97 16.62 -4.31 38.17
C LEU A 97 15.78 -5.28 39.00
N GLY A 98 15.00 -6.14 38.34
CA GLY A 98 14.22 -7.19 39.01
C GLY A 98 15.10 -8.19 39.77
N ALA A 99 16.21 -8.62 39.17
CA ALA A 99 17.17 -9.52 39.80
C ALA A 99 17.84 -8.88 41.03
N ALA A 100 18.20 -7.60 40.94
CA ALA A 100 18.75 -6.83 42.06
C ALA A 100 17.74 -6.71 43.21
N LEU A 101 16.46 -6.46 42.91
CA LEU A 101 15.39 -6.42 43.92
C LEU A 101 15.15 -7.78 44.58
N ILE A 102 15.18 -8.88 43.81
CA ILE A 102 15.05 -10.24 44.34
C ILE A 102 16.23 -10.55 45.29
N LYS A 103 17.45 -10.17 44.90
CA LYS A 103 18.65 -10.35 45.71
C LYS A 103 18.58 -9.53 47.00
N ALA A 104 18.22 -8.24 46.92
CA ALA A 104 18.06 -7.36 48.08
C ALA A 104 17.04 -7.91 49.08
N ARG A 105 15.90 -8.43 48.59
CA ARG A 105 14.89 -9.07 49.44
C ARG A 105 15.41 -10.32 50.13
N SER A 106 16.27 -11.10 49.47
CA SER A 106 16.85 -12.33 50.01
C SER A 106 17.92 -12.07 51.07
N GLU A 107 18.70 -11.02 50.88
CA GLU A 107 19.82 -10.61 51.74
C GLU A 107 19.38 -9.65 52.87
N GLY A 108 18.15 -9.11 52.81
CA GLY A 108 17.61 -8.17 53.80
C GLY A 108 18.16 -6.74 53.66
N THR A 109 18.73 -6.41 52.50
CA THR A 109 19.30 -5.08 52.19
C THR A 109 18.21 -4.11 51.72
N ASP A 110 18.40 -2.81 51.93
CA ASP A 110 17.49 -1.77 51.45
C ASP A 110 17.33 -1.84 49.90
N PRO A 111 16.10 -2.03 49.39
CA PRO A 111 15.83 -2.12 47.95
C PRO A 111 16.30 -0.90 47.16
N PHE A 112 16.25 0.32 47.73
CA PHE A 112 16.65 1.53 47.02
C PHE A 112 18.17 1.60 46.80
N VAL A 113 18.93 1.15 47.80
CA VAL A 113 20.40 1.05 47.69
C VAL A 113 20.81 0.01 46.65
N ALA A 114 20.07 -1.08 46.55
CA ALA A 114 20.31 -2.12 45.53
C ALA A 114 19.95 -1.65 44.11
N LEU A 115 18.96 -0.77 43.95
CA LEU A 115 18.59 -0.18 42.66
C LEU A 115 19.63 0.85 42.20
N ASP A 116 20.06 1.75 43.09
CA ASP A 116 21.11 2.74 42.79
C ASP A 116 22.44 2.08 42.39
N ALA A 117 22.72 0.87 42.88
CA ALA A 117 23.89 0.08 42.49
C ALA A 117 23.84 -0.40 41.03
N VAL A 118 22.65 -0.55 40.44
CA VAL A 118 22.46 -0.96 39.03
C VAL A 118 22.44 0.27 38.13
N MET A 119 21.65 1.29 38.48
CA MET A 119 21.60 2.56 37.76
C MET A 119 21.04 3.69 38.64
N PRO A 120 21.42 4.96 38.41
CA PRO A 120 20.89 6.09 39.18
C PRO A 120 19.38 6.25 39.00
N TRP A 121 18.68 6.68 40.06
CA TRP A 121 17.23 6.89 40.06
C TRP A 121 16.70 7.72 38.87
N ASP A 122 17.38 8.81 38.50
CA ASP A 122 16.97 9.67 37.38
C ASP A 122 16.94 8.91 36.04
N GLN A 123 17.89 7.99 35.84
CA GLN A 123 17.91 7.16 34.63
C GLN A 123 16.83 6.08 34.65
N ILE A 124 16.42 5.58 35.83
CA ILE A 124 15.29 4.65 35.95
C ILE A 124 14.01 5.34 35.47
N VAL A 125 13.75 6.56 35.94
CA VAL A 125 12.56 7.34 35.53
C VAL A 125 12.55 7.56 34.02
N ALA A 126 13.68 7.99 33.44
CA ALA A 126 13.81 8.16 32.00
C ALA A 126 13.59 6.84 31.23
N SER A 127 14.11 5.72 31.73
CA SER A 127 13.96 4.40 31.13
C SER A 127 12.50 3.91 31.15
N VAL A 128 11.77 4.17 32.24
CA VAL A 128 10.34 3.84 32.36
C VAL A 128 9.49 4.70 31.42
N GLU A 129 9.77 5.99 31.30
CA GLU A 129 9.09 6.85 30.33
C GLU A 129 9.33 6.38 28.89
N GLU A 130 10.57 6.03 28.55
CA GLU A 130 10.91 5.52 27.23
C GLU A 130 10.23 4.16 26.96
N ALA A 131 10.21 3.26 27.94
CA ALA A 131 9.50 1.98 27.84
C ALA A 131 7.99 2.18 27.65
N ASN A 132 7.37 3.14 28.34
CA ASN A 132 5.97 3.50 28.15
C ASN A 132 5.68 4.06 26.75
N ARG A 133 6.62 4.83 26.17
CA ARG A 133 6.48 5.31 24.78
C ARG A 133 6.64 4.19 23.76
N LEU A 134 7.47 3.20 24.04
CA LEU A 134 7.70 2.04 23.18
C LEU A 134 6.61 0.96 23.32
N ALA A 135 5.97 0.88 24.49
CA ALA A 135 4.93 -0.08 24.79
C ALA A 135 3.72 0.14 23.89
N ARG A 136 3.29 -0.94 23.22
CA ARG A 136 2.02 -0.97 22.48
C ARG A 136 0.94 -1.61 23.35
N PRO A 137 -0.35 -1.37 23.07
CA PRO A 137 -1.45 -2.06 23.76
C PRO A 137 -1.27 -3.58 23.70
N VAL A 138 -1.73 -4.29 24.73
CA VAL A 138 -1.58 -5.75 24.82
C VAL A 138 -2.30 -6.47 23.67
N ASP A 139 -3.43 -5.93 23.21
CA ASP A 139 -4.21 -6.43 22.06
C ASP A 139 -3.75 -5.84 20.71
N TYR A 140 -2.48 -5.43 20.58
CA TYR A 140 -1.98 -4.82 19.35
C TYR A 140 -1.89 -5.86 18.22
N ASP A 141 -2.91 -5.88 17.35
CA ASP A 141 -2.84 -6.61 16.09
C ASP A 141 -2.02 -5.82 15.06
N TYR A 142 -0.87 -6.40 14.73
CA TYR A 142 0.10 -5.86 13.78
C TYR A 142 -0.45 -5.68 12.36
N TYR A 143 -1.45 -6.47 11.95
CA TYR A 143 -2.06 -6.40 10.63
C TYR A 143 -3.23 -5.41 10.59
N LEU A 144 -4.01 -5.33 11.67
CA LEU A 144 -5.23 -4.51 11.75
C LEU A 144 -4.94 -3.02 11.97
N ALA A 145 -3.91 -2.67 12.77
CA ALA A 145 -3.63 -1.27 13.14
C ALA A 145 -3.26 -0.34 11.97
N LYS A 146 -2.85 -0.88 10.81
CA LYS A 146 -2.45 -0.07 9.63
C LYS A 146 -3.12 -0.47 8.32
N GLY A 147 -3.78 -1.62 8.24
CA GLY A 147 -4.57 -2.00 7.06
C GLY A 147 -5.79 -1.12 6.84
N ALA A 148 -6.37 -0.57 7.93
CA ALA A 148 -7.60 0.21 7.88
C ALA A 148 -7.49 1.53 7.10
N LEU A 149 -6.35 2.22 7.13
CA LEU A 149 -6.14 3.49 6.41
C LEU A 149 -5.95 3.30 4.89
N PHE A 150 -5.38 2.17 4.47
CA PHE A 150 -5.16 1.89 3.06
C PHE A 150 -6.36 1.21 2.39
N PHE A 151 -7.06 0.31 3.09
CA PHE A 151 -8.29 -0.27 2.57
C PHE A 151 -9.39 0.78 2.40
N THR A 152 -9.46 1.78 3.29
CA THR A 152 -10.41 2.90 3.14
C THR A 152 -10.06 3.81 1.97
N ALA A 153 -8.78 4.14 1.74
CA ALA A 153 -8.37 4.96 0.60
C ALA A 153 -8.52 4.24 -0.75
N CYS A 154 -8.13 2.97 -0.83
CA CYS A 154 -8.28 2.17 -2.05
C CYS A 154 -9.75 1.83 -2.32
N SER A 155 -10.54 1.54 -1.27
CA SER A 155 -12.00 1.40 -1.37
C SER A 155 -12.67 2.68 -1.86
N ALA A 156 -12.24 3.85 -1.41
CA ALA A 156 -12.82 5.12 -1.85
C ALA A 156 -12.54 5.38 -3.34
N ILE A 157 -11.34 5.07 -3.83
CA ILE A 157 -10.99 5.21 -5.25
C ILE A 157 -11.73 4.18 -6.12
N TYR A 158 -11.75 2.90 -5.72
CA TYR A 158 -12.50 1.86 -6.44
C TYR A 158 -14.01 2.11 -6.44
N ARG A 159 -14.57 2.61 -5.34
CA ARG A 159 -16.00 2.94 -5.24
C ARG A 159 -16.35 4.16 -6.10
N CYS A 160 -15.46 5.15 -6.18
CA CYS A 160 -15.63 6.30 -7.09
C CYS A 160 -15.56 5.89 -8.57
N CYS A 161 -14.70 4.93 -8.94
CA CYS A 161 -14.63 4.39 -10.31
C CYS A 161 -15.82 3.50 -10.68
N CYS A 162 -16.38 2.71 -9.75
CA CYS A 162 -17.59 1.92 -10.00
C CYS A 162 -18.86 2.78 -10.06
N ASP A 163 -18.97 3.83 -9.26
CA ASP A 163 -20.19 4.65 -9.17
C ASP A 163 -20.33 5.66 -10.33
N THR A 164 -19.23 5.99 -11.03
CA THR A 164 -19.27 6.90 -12.20
C THR A 164 -19.56 6.21 -13.53
N HIS A 165 -19.63 4.87 -13.58
CA HIS A 165 -19.98 4.10 -14.79
C HIS A 165 -21.17 3.14 -14.61
N CYS A 166 -21.91 3.22 -13.49
CA CYS A 166 -23.14 2.46 -13.29
C CYS A 166 -24.39 3.36 -13.39
N LYS A 167 -24.63 3.89 -14.58
CA LYS A 167 -25.95 4.30 -15.10
C LYS A 167 -26.02 4.06 -16.59
#